data_AF-A0A4R2TX01-F1
#
_entry.id   AF-A0A4R2TX01-F1
#
_cell.length_a   1.000
_cell.length_b   1.000
_cell.length_c   1.000
_cell.angle_alpha   90.00
_cell.angle_beta   90.00
_cell.angle_gamma   90.00
#
_symmetry.space_group_name_H-M   'P 1'
#
loop_
_entity.id
_entity.type
_entity.pdbx_description
1 polymer ?
#
loop_
_entity_poly.entity_id
_entity_poly.type
_entity_poly.pdbx_seq_one_letter_code
_entity_poly.pdbx_strand_id
1 'polypeptide(L)' 'MDRIERAARALCRFHELPENTTFEGRPMWESYVDEAIAVISAIEDDPASRKTVENKRGTI' A
#
# COMPACT_ATOMS: atom_id res chain seq x y z
N MET A 1 2.45 -5.20 16.16
CA MET A 1 1.56 -5.35 15.00
C MET A 1 2.18 -4.71 13.78
N ASP A 2 2.44 -5.52 12.77
CA ASP A 2 2.95 -5.06 11.48
C ASP A 2 1.96 -4.07 10.81
N ARG A 3 2.49 -3.04 10.18
CA ARG A 3 1.69 -1.99 9.53
C ARG A 3 0.98 -2.49 8.28
N ILE A 4 1.56 -3.46 7.58
CA ILE A 4 0.98 -4.11 6.40
C ILE A 4 -0.22 -4.96 6.83
N GLU A 5 -0.10 -5.75 7.90
CA GLU A 5 -1.22 -6.56 8.41
C GLU A 5 -2.44 -5.71 8.80
N ARG A 6 -2.22 -4.53 9.41
CA ARG A 6 -3.30 -3.59 9.72
C ARG A 6 -3.97 -3.03 8.47
N ALA A 7 -3.19 -2.66 7.46
CA ALA A 7 -3.71 -2.15 6.19
C ALA A 7 -4.48 -3.25 5.43
N ALA A 8 -3.95 -4.47 5.38
CA ALA A 8 -4.61 -5.60 4.75
C ALA A 8 -5.95 -5.97 5.42
N ARG A 9 -6.02 -5.97 6.75
CA ARG A 9 -7.32 -6.15 7.45
C ARG A 9 -8.30 -5.00 7.19
N ALA A 10 -7.81 -3.77 7.06
CA ALA A 10 -8.66 -2.64 6.68
C ALA A 10 -9.21 -2.79 5.26
N LEU A 11 -8.43 -3.33 4.32
CA LEU A 11 -8.90 -3.67 2.97
C LEU A 11 -9.98 -4.75 3.01
N CYS A 12 -9.82 -5.82 3.80
CA CYS A 12 -10.90 -6.79 3.99
C CYS A 12 -12.21 -6.15 4.45
N ARG A 13 -12.14 -5.27 5.47
CA ARG A 13 -13.32 -4.53 5.96
C ARG A 13 -13.93 -3.64 4.89
N PHE A 14 -13.09 -2.98 4.08
CA PHE A 14 -13.54 -2.14 2.97
C PHE A 14 -14.29 -2.94 1.90
N HIS A 15 -13.84 -4.17 1.63
CA HIS A 15 -14.50 -5.11 0.72
C HIS A 15 -15.67 -5.87 1.37
N GLU A 16 -16.08 -5.49 2.59
CA GLU A 16 -17.15 -6.16 3.36
C GLU A 16 -16.89 -7.66 3.60
N LEU A 17 -15.61 -8.07 3.53
CA LEU A 17 -15.20 -9.44 3.79
C LEU A 17 -14.96 -9.64 5.29
N PRO A 18 -15.43 -10.75 5.88
CA PRO A 18 -15.15 -11.05 7.27
C PRO A 18 -13.64 -11.16 7.47
N GLU A 19 -13.10 -10.44 8.45
CA GLU A 19 -11.65 -10.43 8.74
C GLU A 19 -11.10 -11.81 9.14
N ASN A 20 -11.99 -12.70 9.58
CA ASN A 20 -11.72 -14.09 9.96
C ASN A 20 -12.11 -15.11 8.88
N THR A 21 -12.54 -14.66 7.69
CA THR A 21 -12.81 -15.60 6.61
C THR A 21 -11.50 -16.15 6.08
N THR A 22 -11.49 -17.44 5.75
CA THR A 22 -10.34 -18.11 5.16
C THR A 22 -10.57 -18.29 3.66
N PHE A 23 -9.55 -17.95 2.87
CA PHE A 23 -9.49 -18.17 1.44
C PHE A 23 -8.32 -19.12 1.16
N GLU A 24 -8.60 -20.26 0.51
CA GLU A 24 -7.58 -21.28 0.19
C GLU A 24 -6.77 -21.77 1.40
N GLY A 25 -7.41 -21.85 2.58
CA GLY A 25 -6.76 -22.28 3.82
C GLY A 25 -5.89 -21.23 4.50
N ARG A 26 -5.82 -20.01 3.95
CA ARG A 26 -5.16 -18.84 4.55
C ARG A 26 -6.19 -17.78 4.94
N PRO A 27 -5.92 -16.94 5.95
CA PRO A 27 -6.79 -15.81 6.25
C PRO A 27 -6.87 -14.84 5.08
N MET A 28 -8.08 -14.38 4.76
CA MET A 28 -8.38 -13.54 3.59
C MET A 28 -7.53 -12.27 3.49
N TRP A 29 -7.09 -11.71 4.62
CA TRP A 29 -6.24 -10.52 4.63
C TRP A 29 -4.87 -10.77 3.96
N GLU A 30 -4.37 -12.01 3.91
CA GLU A 30 -3.11 -12.31 3.20
C GLU A 30 -3.21 -12.01 1.70
N SER A 31 -4.39 -12.17 1.09
CA SER A 31 -4.61 -11.85 -0.32
C SER A 31 -4.47 -10.36 -0.63
N TYR A 32 -4.58 -9.49 0.38
CA TYR A 32 -4.50 -8.04 0.25
C TYR A 32 -3.16 -7.45 0.70
N VAL A 33 -2.16 -8.30 0.97
CA VAL A 33 -0.82 -7.86 1.41
C VAL A 33 -0.13 -7.03 0.32
N ASP A 34 -0.22 -7.45 -0.94
CA ASP A 34 0.37 -6.70 -2.07
C ASP A 34 -0.29 -5.32 -2.25
N GLU A 35 -1.62 -5.22 -2.14
CA GLU A 35 -2.31 -3.92 -2.18
C GLU A 35 -1.98 -3.04 -0.97
N ALA A 36 -1.87 -3.63 0.22
CA ALA A 36 -1.45 -2.91 1.42
C ALA A 36 -0.03 -2.34 1.27
N ILE A 37 0.89 -3.11 0.70
CA ILE A 37 2.25 -2.64 0.38
C ILE A 37 2.19 -1.49 -0.61
N ALA A 38 1.43 -1.62 -1.71
CA ALA A 38 1.33 -0.57 -2.73
C ALA A 38 0.79 0.76 -2.16
N VAL A 39 -0.24 0.70 -1.32
CA VAL A 39 -0.81 1.90 -0.65
C VAL A 39 0.21 2.53 0.30
N ILE A 40 0.88 1.73 1.13
CA ILE A 40 1.90 2.24 2.05
C ILE A 40 3.06 2.86 1.27
N SER A 41 3.55 2.18 0.23
CA SER A 41 4.59 2.70 -0.65
C SER A 41 4.17 3.99 -1.35
N ALA A 42 2.92 4.16 -1.74
CA ALA A 42 2.43 5.42 -2.33
C ALA A 42 2.35 6.57 -1.31
N ILE A 43 2.04 6.27 -0.05
CA ILE A 43 2.07 7.25 1.05
C ILE A 43 3.52 7.64 1.38
N GLU A 44 4.45 6.67 1.32
CA GLU A 44 5.87 6.90 1.54
C GLU A 44 6.56 7.57 0.34
N ASP A 45 6.14 7.28 -0.91
CA ASP A 45 6.52 7.96 -2.16
C ASP A 45 5.73 9.25 -2.35
N ASP A 46 5.67 10.09 -1.31
CA ASP A 46 5.04 11.40 -1.42
C ASP A 46 5.70 12.22 -2.55
N PRO A 47 4.97 12.58 -3.62
CA PRO A 47 5.53 13.30 -4.75
C PRO A 47 5.90 14.76 -4.41
N ALA A 48 5.47 15.30 -3.27
CA ALA A 48 5.91 16.62 -2.80
C ALA A 48 7.31 16.57 -2.12
N SER A 49 7.80 15.37 -1.78
CA SER A 49 9.16 15.13 -1.30
C SER A 49 10.18 14.87 -2.43
N ARG A 50 9.74 14.84 -3.71
CA ARG A 50 10.65 14.92 -4.87
C ARG A 50 11.32 16.29 -4.87
N LYS A 51 12.38 16.43 -4.07
CA LYS A 51 13.33 17.54 -4.15
C LYS A 51 13.70 17.72 -5.61
N THR A 52 13.49 18.94 -6.09
CA THR A 52 14.05 19.64 -7.25
C THR A 52 15.40 19.10 -7.74
N VAL A 53 15.47 17.89 -8.28
CA VAL A 53 16.64 17.41 -9.02
C VAL A 53 16.42 17.72 -10.49
N GLU A 54 16.87 18.94 -10.79
CA GLU A 54 17.70 19.26 -11.94
C GLU A 54 17.04 19.24 -13.33
N ASN A 55 16.81 20.44 -13.86
CA ASN A 55 17.01 20.66 -15.28
C ASN A 55 17.48 22.10 -15.57
N LYS A 56 18.78 22.36 -15.36
CA LYS A 56 19.47 23.45 -16.07
C LYS A 56 19.99 22.88 -17.39
N ARG A 57 19.06 22.56 -18.29
CA ARG A 57 19.39 22.39 -19.70
C ARG A 57 19.72 23.77 -20.27
N GLY A 58 20.99 23.93 -20.64
CA GLY A 58 21.56 25.15 -21.20
C GLY A 58 20.70 25.73 -22.31
N THR A 59 20.57 27.06 -22.28
CA THR A 59 20.06 27.83 -23.41
C THR A 59 21.26 28.33 -24.20
N ILE A 60 21.18 28.03 -25.49
CA ILE A 60 21.97 28.50 -26.63
C ILE A 60 22.32 29.99 -26.60
#